data_AF-A0A4R0QP01-F1
#
_entry.id   AF-A0A4R0QP01-F1
#
_cell.length_a   1.000
_cell.length_b   1.000
_cell.length_c   1.000
_cell.angle_alpha   90.00
_cell.angle_beta   90.00
_cell.angle_gamma   90.00
#
_symmetry.space_group_name_H-M   'P 1'
#
loop_
_entity.id
_entity.type
_entity.pdbx_description
1 polymer ?
#
loop_
_entity_poly.entity_id
_entity_poly.type
_entity_poly.pdbx_seq_one_letter_code
_entity_poly.pdbx_strand_id
1 'polypeptide(L)'
;MVSHTENTPETNEPQTRAEADASDSMANRSHNRTLRPQSTTFSDFMLSGWGEETADIRPLESSSYTERRLEELGKRFPGERLVIPAGQAKVRNDDCDYAFRPDTAFAYYTGLGQDYEAGAVLVLNPVAPGSAQAAMGKTHTPVIYLHPRSDQSTQDYYRSAAYGEYWVGRRPGLEGIKTMTGIETADIAGLNDALAKDVGTEEGAIRVRIIRNIDPEITTTVDEIRSANGFGNPDACESDDSKFYEFASEARMIKDEFEINEMRKAIAATHEGFTRMLEALPEARGKERGERILEGRFNANAREQGNAEGYGTIVASGAHAPTLHWMRNTGTINDGELLLIDAGVEVDSLYTADITRTFPTNGKFTPLQRELYSVVLKAQQAGFEAAKVGATYSDIHHACMRVLAEAMHEWGILPVSVEESLSPEGQQHRRWHACGVAHHLGLDVHDCSQARYESYQGAKIEPGMIFTIEPGLYFKENDMLVPEEFRGVGIRIEDDVLMTENGPEWLSIDIPKEIDDVEEWMAQAARK
;
A
#
# COMPACT_ATOMS: atom_id res chain seq x y z
N MET A 1 -26.76 -2.72 87.49
CA MET A 1 -27.77 -1.65 87.31
C MET A 1 -27.24 -0.71 86.24
N VAL A 2 -28.16 -0.23 85.41
CA VAL A 2 -28.02 0.60 84.20
C VAL A 2 -26.95 1.71 84.29
N SER A 3 -26.22 1.94 83.19
CA SER A 3 -25.81 3.28 82.77
C SER A 3 -25.57 3.33 81.26
N HIS A 4 -25.99 4.44 80.67
CA HIS A 4 -26.19 4.76 79.25
C HIS A 4 -24.94 5.23 78.49
N THR A 5 -25.11 5.31 77.15
CA THR A 5 -24.51 6.24 76.16
C THR A 5 -22.98 6.11 75.91
N GLU A 6 -22.43 6.23 74.70
CA GLU A 6 -22.79 7.03 73.52
C GLU A 6 -22.05 6.47 72.28
N ASN A 7 -22.56 6.75 71.08
CA ASN A 7 -22.05 6.23 69.81
C ASN A 7 -21.58 7.41 68.94
N THR A 8 -20.30 7.47 68.56
CA THR A 8 -19.79 8.13 67.33
C THR A 8 -18.34 7.67 67.06
N PRO A 9 -17.91 7.59 65.78
CA PRO A 9 -16.89 6.63 65.33
C PRO A 9 -15.48 7.21 65.32
N GLU A 10 -14.51 6.37 65.68
CA GLU A 10 -13.09 6.62 65.42
C GLU A 10 -12.72 6.15 64.00
N THR A 11 -12.21 7.14 63.27
CA THR A 11 -11.35 7.10 62.09
C THR A 11 -10.50 5.83 61.91
N ASN A 12 -10.61 5.19 60.75
CA ASN A 12 -9.57 4.32 60.21
C ASN A 12 -9.27 4.74 58.77
N GLU A 13 -8.13 5.40 58.60
CA GLU A 13 -7.44 5.59 57.33
C GLU A 13 -6.35 4.49 57.17
N PRO A 14 -5.75 4.30 55.99
CA PRO A 14 -6.04 3.18 55.12
C PRO A 14 -4.94 2.11 55.17
N GLN A 15 -5.33 0.84 55.13
CA GLN A 15 -4.41 -0.27 54.87
C GLN A 15 -4.19 -0.45 53.36
N THR A 16 -2.91 -0.64 53.05
CA THR A 16 -2.25 -0.65 51.76
C THR A 16 -2.40 -1.93 50.95
N ARG A 17 -2.45 -1.74 49.62
CA ARG A 17 -1.88 -2.54 48.51
C ARG A 17 -2.21 -4.05 48.47
N ALA A 18 -2.84 -4.43 47.36
CA ALA A 18 -3.11 -5.78 46.85
C ALA A 18 -4.51 -6.33 47.14
N GLU A 19 -5.25 -6.49 46.04
CA GLU A 19 -6.43 -7.34 45.79
C GLU A 19 -7.61 -6.51 45.27
N ALA A 20 -8.25 -6.78 44.14
CA ALA A 20 -7.99 -7.61 42.97
C ALA A 20 -9.16 -7.27 42.04
N ASP A 21 -8.90 -6.62 40.90
CA ASP A 21 -9.67 -6.77 39.65
C ASP A 21 -9.15 -5.76 38.62
N ALA A 22 -7.99 -6.09 38.08
CA ALA A 22 -7.62 -5.72 36.73
C ALA A 22 -6.97 -6.97 36.18
N SER A 23 -7.56 -7.57 35.16
CA SER A 23 -6.98 -8.72 34.47
C SER A 23 -5.50 -8.43 34.17
N ASP A 24 -4.59 -9.24 34.70
CA ASP A 24 -3.14 -9.17 34.47
C ASP A 24 -2.83 -9.69 33.06
N SER A 25 -3.44 -9.05 32.06
CA SER A 25 -3.09 -9.25 30.66
C SER A 25 -1.77 -8.56 30.39
N MET A 26 -0.91 -9.15 29.56
CA MET A 26 0.35 -8.52 29.15
C MET A 26 0.12 -7.12 28.54
N ALA A 27 -1.04 -6.87 27.93
CA ALA A 27 -1.47 -5.57 27.42
C ALA A 27 -1.61 -4.48 28.51
N ASN A 28 -1.96 -4.85 29.75
CA ASN A 28 -2.02 -3.90 30.86
C ASN A 28 -0.62 -3.55 31.43
N ARG A 29 0.43 -4.30 31.09
CA ARG A 29 1.78 -4.08 31.64
C ARG A 29 2.55 -2.96 30.94
N SER A 30 2.28 -2.65 29.67
CA SER A 30 2.83 -1.46 28.97
C SER A 30 2.39 -0.16 29.65
N HIS A 31 1.21 -0.19 30.29
CA HIS A 31 0.61 0.93 31.02
C HIS A 31 1.19 1.16 32.42
N ASN A 32 2.09 0.30 32.92
CA ASN A 32 2.78 0.48 34.21
C ASN A 32 3.79 1.64 34.22
N ARG A 33 4.04 2.28 33.07
CA ARG A 33 4.95 3.44 32.96
C ARG A 33 4.36 4.72 33.56
N THR A 34 3.05 4.80 33.80
CA THR A 34 2.39 6.02 34.31
C THR A 34 1.38 5.73 35.43
N LEU A 35 1.31 6.63 36.41
CA LEU A 35 0.26 6.61 37.43
C LEU A 35 -1.01 7.23 36.84
N ARG A 36 -2.05 6.43 36.59
CA ARG A 36 -3.31 6.95 36.06
C ARG A 36 -4.01 7.83 37.11
N PRO A 37 -4.34 9.09 36.80
CA PRO A 37 -5.05 9.96 37.72
C PRO A 37 -6.49 9.46 37.92
N GLN A 38 -6.88 9.21 39.17
CA GLN A 38 -8.22 8.71 39.52
C GLN A 38 -9.15 9.80 40.09
N SER A 39 -8.66 11.02 40.28
CA SER A 39 -9.43 12.12 40.85
C SER A 39 -10.49 12.63 39.86
N THR A 40 -11.74 12.75 40.33
CA THR A 40 -12.83 13.39 39.59
C THR A 40 -12.55 14.87 39.38
N THR A 41 -12.04 15.59 40.40
CA THR A 41 -11.64 17.00 40.28
C THR A 41 -10.59 17.21 39.19
N PHE A 42 -9.61 16.31 39.08
CA PHE A 42 -8.64 16.35 37.99
C PHE A 42 -9.31 16.10 36.63
N SER A 43 -10.21 15.11 36.56
CA SER A 43 -10.91 14.77 35.32
C SER A 43 -11.77 15.93 34.82
N ASP A 44 -12.51 16.59 35.72
CA ASP A 44 -13.33 17.76 35.40
C ASP A 44 -12.45 18.95 34.95
N PHE A 45 -11.31 19.16 35.61
CA PHE A 45 -10.35 20.20 35.21
C PHE A 45 -9.79 19.95 33.81
N MET A 46 -9.41 18.70 33.50
CA MET A 46 -8.85 18.31 32.20
C MET A 46 -9.81 18.56 31.02
N LEU A 47 -11.12 18.59 31.26
CA LEU A 47 -12.15 18.83 30.23
C LEU A 47 -12.67 20.28 30.23
N SER A 48 -12.12 21.15 31.08
CA SER A 48 -12.58 22.53 31.25
C SER A 48 -11.65 23.57 30.61
N GLY A 49 -12.19 24.72 30.22
CA GLY A 49 -11.39 25.88 29.78
C GLY A 49 -10.86 25.81 28.34
N TRP A 50 -11.28 24.82 27.56
CA TRP A 50 -10.94 24.70 26.14
C TRP A 50 -11.82 25.62 25.26
N GLY A 51 -11.23 26.18 24.20
CA GLY A 51 -11.96 26.97 23.20
C GLY A 51 -12.61 26.10 22.13
N GLU A 52 -13.37 26.72 21.23
CA GLU A 52 -13.90 26.02 20.06
C GLU A 52 -12.77 25.63 19.09
N GLU A 53 -12.76 24.38 18.66
CA GLU A 53 -11.88 23.88 17.62
C GLU A 53 -12.63 23.78 16.29
N THR A 54 -12.48 24.76 15.41
CA THR A 54 -12.99 24.65 14.03
C THR A 54 -12.02 23.86 13.18
N ALA A 55 -12.47 22.84 12.45
CA ALA A 55 -11.72 22.23 11.35
C ALA A 55 -12.38 22.62 10.04
N ASP A 56 -11.56 23.00 9.06
CA ASP A 56 -12.00 23.18 7.69
C ASP A 56 -12.06 21.81 7.01
N ILE A 57 -13.11 21.03 7.35
CA ILE A 57 -13.35 19.72 6.74
C ILE A 57 -14.13 19.92 5.46
N ARG A 58 -13.60 19.38 4.36
CA ARG A 58 -14.19 19.48 3.02
C ARG A 58 -14.30 18.09 2.40
N PRO A 59 -15.23 17.90 1.44
CA PRO A 59 -15.24 16.71 0.62
C PRO A 59 -13.89 16.49 -0.07
N LEU A 60 -13.42 15.25 -0.05
CA LEU A 60 -12.23 14.84 -0.78
C LEU A 60 -12.54 14.80 -2.27
N GLU A 61 -11.55 15.10 -3.12
CA GLU A 61 -11.71 14.98 -4.57
C GLU A 61 -12.13 13.55 -4.99
N SER A 62 -11.52 12.54 -4.35
CA SER A 62 -11.82 11.11 -4.51
C SER A 62 -13.29 10.76 -4.26
N SER A 63 -13.99 11.50 -3.37
CA SER A 63 -15.38 11.21 -3.00
C SER A 63 -16.35 11.30 -4.17
N SER A 64 -16.01 12.05 -5.22
CA SER A 64 -16.82 12.15 -6.43
C SER A 64 -16.80 10.87 -7.31
N TYR A 65 -15.86 9.95 -7.05
CA TYR A 65 -15.68 8.71 -7.80
C TYR A 65 -16.16 7.46 -7.03
N THR A 66 -16.28 7.55 -5.70
CA THR A 66 -16.56 6.38 -4.84
C THR A 66 -17.98 5.84 -5.00
N GLU A 67 -18.99 6.66 -5.28
CA GLU A 67 -20.38 6.18 -5.47
C GLU A 67 -20.44 5.14 -6.61
N ARG A 68 -19.79 5.42 -7.75
CA ARG A 68 -19.71 4.49 -8.89
C ARG A 68 -19.05 3.16 -8.50
N ARG A 69 -17.92 3.23 -7.79
CA ARG A 69 -17.15 2.05 -7.35
C ARG A 69 -17.99 1.18 -6.40
N LEU A 70 -18.66 1.81 -5.43
CA LEU A 70 -19.56 1.13 -4.49
C LEU A 70 -20.77 0.48 -5.19
N GLU A 71 -21.33 1.14 -6.21
CA GLU A 71 -22.42 0.57 -7.00
C GLU A 71 -21.98 -0.65 -7.81
N GLU A 72 -20.81 -0.60 -8.45
CA GLU A 72 -20.23 -1.71 -9.20
C GLU A 72 -19.98 -2.92 -8.29
N LEU A 73 -19.39 -2.67 -7.11
CA LEU A 73 -19.21 -3.70 -6.09
C LEU A 73 -20.55 -4.29 -5.63
N GLY A 74 -21.53 -3.44 -5.34
CA GLY A 74 -22.85 -3.88 -4.90
C GLY A 74 -23.60 -4.70 -5.97
N LYS A 75 -23.47 -4.35 -7.25
CA LYS A 75 -24.07 -5.11 -8.37
C LYS A 75 -23.48 -6.51 -8.49
N ARG A 76 -22.22 -6.72 -8.06
CA ARG A 76 -21.55 -8.02 -8.10
C ARG A 76 -22.03 -8.99 -7.02
N PHE A 77 -22.45 -8.48 -5.87
CA PHE A 77 -22.88 -9.27 -4.71
C PHE A 77 -24.27 -8.83 -4.20
N PRO A 78 -25.32 -8.89 -5.04
CA PRO A 78 -26.63 -8.39 -4.67
C PRO A 78 -27.23 -9.18 -3.49
N GLY A 79 -27.78 -8.47 -2.51
CA GLY A 79 -28.43 -9.10 -1.35
C GLY A 79 -27.48 -9.59 -0.27
N GLU A 80 -26.17 -9.40 -0.43
CA GLU A 80 -25.16 -9.80 0.54
C GLU A 80 -24.62 -8.57 1.29
N ARG A 81 -24.32 -8.70 2.59
CA ARG A 81 -23.62 -7.66 3.34
C ARG A 81 -22.12 -7.80 3.13
N LEU A 82 -21.46 -6.71 2.72
CA LEU A 82 -20.03 -6.70 2.46
C LEU A 82 -19.30 -5.90 3.53
N VAL A 83 -18.26 -6.47 4.12
CA VAL A 83 -17.48 -5.90 5.22
C VAL A 83 -16.04 -5.70 4.79
N ILE A 84 -15.59 -4.44 4.82
CA ILE A 84 -14.26 -4.02 4.38
C ILE A 84 -13.60 -3.30 5.56
N PRO A 85 -12.77 -3.98 6.35
CA PRO A 85 -12.00 -3.34 7.42
C PRO A 85 -10.90 -2.44 6.87
N ALA A 86 -10.60 -1.33 7.54
CA ALA A 86 -9.41 -0.51 7.29
C ALA A 86 -8.13 -1.15 7.83
N GLY A 87 -8.26 -2.01 8.85
CA GLY A 87 -7.13 -2.61 9.58
C GLY A 87 -6.63 -1.72 10.72
N GLN A 88 -5.58 -2.20 11.38
CA GLN A 88 -4.98 -1.57 12.56
C GLN A 88 -3.55 -1.14 12.26
N ALA A 89 -3.04 -0.18 13.04
CA ALA A 89 -1.61 0.14 13.07
C ALA A 89 -0.79 -1.12 13.38
N LYS A 90 0.37 -1.27 12.73
CA LYS A 90 1.25 -2.43 12.93
C LYS A 90 2.34 -2.07 13.91
N VAL A 91 2.54 -2.91 14.92
CA VAL A 91 3.61 -2.73 15.91
C VAL A 91 4.98 -2.82 15.24
N ARG A 92 5.80 -1.78 15.46
CA ARG A 92 7.23 -1.77 15.09
C ARG A 92 8.08 -2.41 16.19
N ASN A 93 7.96 -1.91 17.41
CA ASN A 93 8.64 -2.45 18.58
C ASN A 93 7.88 -2.06 19.85
N ASP A 94 7.44 -3.05 20.64
CA ASP A 94 6.67 -2.84 21.86
C ASP A 94 5.46 -1.91 21.67
N ASP A 95 5.46 -0.72 22.28
CA ASP A 95 4.38 0.27 22.24
C ASP A 95 4.55 1.33 21.13
N CYS A 96 5.48 1.11 20.20
CA CYS A 96 5.68 1.95 19.03
C CYS A 96 5.11 1.26 17.79
N ASP A 97 4.14 1.90 17.15
CA ASP A 97 3.61 1.46 15.86
C ASP A 97 4.37 2.07 14.69
N TYR A 98 4.31 1.41 13.53
CA TYR A 98 4.56 2.07 12.25
C TYR A 98 3.44 3.09 11.98
N ALA A 99 3.73 4.07 11.10
CA ALA A 99 2.68 4.92 10.56
C ALA A 99 1.56 4.03 9.98
N PHE A 100 0.32 4.32 10.33
CA PHE A 100 -0.81 3.53 9.86
C PHE A 100 -0.98 3.76 8.35
N ARG A 101 -1.30 2.70 7.62
CA ARG A 101 -1.73 2.77 6.23
C ARG A 101 -2.94 1.85 6.13
N PRO A 102 -4.13 2.35 5.77
CA PRO A 102 -5.31 1.50 5.68
C PRO A 102 -5.15 0.44 4.59
N ASP A 103 -5.94 -0.63 4.72
CA ASP A 103 -6.10 -1.60 3.65
C ASP A 103 -6.57 -0.94 2.36
N THR A 104 -6.04 -1.44 1.25
CA THR A 104 -6.19 -0.81 -0.03
C THR A 104 -7.62 -0.89 -0.58
N ALA A 105 -8.37 -1.96 -0.27
CA ALA A 105 -9.78 -2.01 -0.64
C ALA A 105 -10.60 -0.98 0.16
N PHE A 106 -10.32 -0.82 1.46
CA PHE A 106 -10.94 0.22 2.27
C PHE A 106 -10.65 1.62 1.71
N ALA A 107 -9.39 1.92 1.42
CA ALA A 107 -8.99 3.21 0.84
C ALA A 107 -9.67 3.45 -0.51
N TYR A 108 -9.73 2.45 -1.39
CA TYR A 108 -10.33 2.56 -2.73
C TYR A 108 -11.84 2.87 -2.70
N TYR A 109 -12.59 2.17 -1.85
CA TYR A 109 -14.05 2.29 -1.79
C TYR A 109 -14.54 3.45 -0.92
N THR A 110 -13.75 3.92 0.04
CA THR A 110 -14.08 5.10 0.86
C THR A 110 -13.51 6.40 0.28
N GLY A 111 -12.43 6.31 -0.48
CA GLY A 111 -11.68 7.47 -0.96
C GLY A 111 -10.87 8.21 0.12
N LEU A 112 -10.83 7.70 1.37
CA LEU A 112 -10.21 8.38 2.51
C LEU A 112 -8.70 8.60 2.37
N GLY A 113 -8.01 7.81 1.55
CA GLY A 113 -6.55 7.94 1.39
C GLY A 113 -5.81 7.57 2.68
N GLN A 114 -5.05 8.52 3.23
CA GLN A 114 -4.11 8.41 4.37
C GLN A 114 -4.67 7.82 5.69
N ASP A 115 -3.91 7.98 6.77
CA ASP A 115 -4.00 7.30 8.06
C ASP A 115 -5.08 7.81 9.02
N TYR A 116 -6.18 8.35 8.49
CA TYR A 116 -7.21 9.05 9.27
C TYR A 116 -7.83 8.24 10.42
N GLU A 117 -8.19 6.98 10.18
CA GLU A 117 -9.05 6.22 11.11
C GLU A 117 -8.70 4.72 11.14
N ALA A 118 -7.67 4.37 11.91
CA ALA A 118 -7.37 2.96 12.22
C ALA A 118 -8.56 2.29 12.92
N GLY A 119 -8.83 1.04 12.53
CA GLY A 119 -9.95 0.25 13.04
C GLY A 119 -11.32 0.60 12.48
N ALA A 120 -11.41 1.54 11.52
CA ALA A 120 -12.66 1.79 10.81
C ALA A 120 -13.10 0.59 9.95
N VAL A 121 -14.40 0.45 9.71
CA VAL A 121 -14.98 -0.64 8.92
C VAL A 121 -16.06 -0.09 7.99
N LEU A 122 -15.85 -0.23 6.68
CA LEU A 122 -16.87 0.06 5.68
C LEU A 122 -17.80 -1.16 5.56
N VAL A 123 -19.10 -0.94 5.71
CA VAL A 123 -20.13 -1.95 5.56
C VAL A 123 -21.12 -1.54 4.48
N LEU A 124 -21.25 -2.36 3.44
CA LEU A 124 -22.31 -2.21 2.43
C LEU A 124 -23.48 -3.09 2.86
N ASN A 125 -24.57 -2.46 3.29
CA ASN A 125 -25.79 -3.16 3.66
C ASN A 125 -26.67 -3.36 2.42
N PRO A 126 -27.16 -4.58 2.14
CA PRO A 126 -28.02 -4.79 0.99
C PRO A 126 -29.35 -4.06 1.17
N VAL A 127 -29.84 -3.48 0.09
CA VAL A 127 -31.13 -2.79 0.06
C VAL A 127 -32.24 -3.83 0.01
N ALA A 128 -33.27 -3.64 0.85
CA ALA A 128 -34.41 -4.54 0.90
C ALA A 128 -35.14 -4.62 -0.48
N PRO A 129 -35.47 -5.83 -0.96
CA PRO A 129 -36.25 -6.00 -2.19
C PRO A 129 -37.57 -5.23 -2.14
N GLY A 130 -37.91 -4.53 -3.23
CA GLY A 130 -39.15 -3.76 -3.33
C GLY A 130 -39.16 -2.41 -2.59
N SER A 131 -38.06 -2.02 -1.94
CA SER A 131 -37.91 -0.68 -1.37
C SER A 131 -37.83 0.40 -2.47
N ALA A 132 -38.05 1.66 -2.09
CA ALA A 132 -37.88 2.79 -3.01
C ALA A 132 -36.46 2.88 -3.57
N GLN A 133 -35.45 2.53 -2.76
CA GLN A 133 -34.04 2.48 -3.18
C GLN A 133 -33.80 1.38 -4.22
N ALA A 134 -34.38 0.18 -4.02
CA ALA A 134 -34.31 -0.89 -5.00
C ALA A 134 -34.99 -0.50 -6.32
N ALA A 135 -36.11 0.23 -6.26
CA ALA A 135 -36.78 0.75 -7.45
C ALA A 135 -35.94 1.78 -8.23
N MET A 136 -34.98 2.44 -7.56
CA MET A 136 -33.99 3.33 -8.19
C MET A 136 -32.74 2.58 -8.67
N GLY A 137 -32.71 1.25 -8.59
CA GLY A 137 -31.57 0.43 -9.01
C GLY A 137 -30.41 0.34 -8.00
N LYS A 138 -30.57 0.88 -6.78
CA LYS A 138 -29.56 0.75 -5.72
C LYS A 138 -29.58 -0.67 -5.16
N THR A 139 -28.40 -1.28 -5.05
CA THR A 139 -28.22 -2.62 -4.48
C THR A 139 -27.84 -2.58 -3.01
N HIS A 140 -27.11 -1.54 -2.58
CA HIS A 140 -26.57 -1.41 -1.23
C HIS A 140 -26.66 0.04 -0.71
N THR A 141 -26.58 0.18 0.62
CA THR A 141 -26.34 1.44 1.32
C THR A 141 -25.03 1.32 2.11
N PRO A 142 -24.00 2.13 1.82
CA PRO A 142 -22.72 2.10 2.52
C PRO A 142 -22.81 2.85 3.86
N VAL A 143 -22.13 2.33 4.89
CA VAL A 143 -21.91 2.98 6.18
C VAL A 143 -20.48 2.73 6.64
N ILE A 144 -19.76 3.76 7.09
CA ILE A 144 -18.45 3.61 7.73
C ILE A 144 -18.65 3.61 9.25
N TYR A 145 -18.27 2.51 9.89
CA TYR A 145 -18.23 2.40 11.34
C TYR A 145 -16.83 2.79 11.83
N LEU A 146 -16.74 3.72 12.77
CA LEU A 146 -15.48 4.18 13.34
C LEU A 146 -15.65 4.63 14.80
N HIS A 147 -14.55 4.67 15.53
CA HIS A 147 -14.57 5.18 16.90
C HIS A 147 -14.93 6.68 16.89
N PRO A 148 -15.93 7.13 17.66
CA PRO A 148 -16.25 8.55 17.77
C PRO A 148 -15.05 9.40 18.17
N ARG A 149 -15.14 10.70 17.91
CA ARG A 149 -14.10 11.64 18.31
C ARG A 149 -13.95 11.64 19.83
N SER A 150 -12.73 11.45 20.31
CA SER A 150 -12.39 11.57 21.73
C SER A 150 -11.70 12.91 22.00
N ASP A 151 -12.45 13.99 21.81
CA ASP A 151 -12.02 15.36 22.08
C ASP A 151 -12.32 15.77 23.53
N GLN A 152 -12.12 17.06 23.87
CA GLN A 152 -12.25 17.57 25.23
C GLN A 152 -13.67 17.49 25.82
N SER A 153 -14.65 16.98 25.07
CA SER A 153 -15.98 16.65 25.58
C SER A 153 -16.07 15.27 26.26
N THR A 154 -15.05 14.40 26.11
CA THR A 154 -15.06 13.04 26.65
C THR A 154 -13.84 12.75 27.54
N GLN A 155 -13.98 11.84 28.51
CA GLN A 155 -12.84 11.45 29.36
C GLN A 155 -11.74 10.74 28.58
N ASP A 156 -12.07 10.15 27.42
CA ASP A 156 -11.10 9.44 26.59
C ASP A 156 -10.09 10.37 25.95
N TYR A 157 -10.36 11.69 25.86
CA TYR A 157 -9.44 12.72 25.40
C TYR A 157 -8.00 12.52 25.84
N TYR A 158 -7.79 12.33 27.15
CA TYR A 158 -6.48 12.16 27.74
C TYR A 158 -6.27 10.77 28.35
N ARG A 159 -7.29 9.91 28.38
CA ARG A 159 -7.20 8.56 28.97
C ARG A 159 -6.95 7.47 27.95
N SER A 160 -7.35 7.67 26.70
CA SER A 160 -7.14 6.72 25.61
C SER A 160 -5.90 7.11 24.81
N ALA A 161 -4.84 6.31 24.91
CA ALA A 161 -3.64 6.51 24.09
C ALA A 161 -3.89 6.18 22.60
N ALA A 162 -4.92 5.38 22.30
CA ALA A 162 -5.24 4.97 20.94
C ALA A 162 -6.17 5.96 20.21
N TYR A 163 -7.10 6.61 20.93
CA TYR A 163 -8.16 7.41 20.31
C TYR A 163 -8.25 8.85 20.84
N GLY A 164 -7.69 9.12 22.02
CA GLY A 164 -7.77 10.41 22.69
C GLY A 164 -6.92 11.46 22.00
N GLU A 165 -7.53 12.59 21.62
CA GLU A 165 -6.84 13.62 20.82
C GLU A 165 -5.68 14.30 21.54
N TYR A 166 -5.59 14.17 22.86
CA TYR A 166 -4.41 14.57 23.62
C TYR A 166 -3.15 13.77 23.21
N TRP A 167 -3.34 12.52 22.78
CA TRP A 167 -2.25 11.58 22.45
C TRP A 167 -2.02 11.48 20.95
N VAL A 168 -3.09 11.29 20.19
CA VAL A 168 -3.01 10.99 18.74
C VAL A 168 -3.23 12.21 17.86
N GLY A 169 -3.47 13.37 18.47
CA GLY A 169 -3.84 14.58 17.76
C GLY A 169 -5.30 14.55 17.31
N ARG A 170 -5.66 15.58 16.56
CA ARG A 170 -7.05 15.84 16.17
C ARG A 170 -7.54 14.81 15.14
N ARG A 171 -8.76 14.32 15.32
CA ARG A 171 -9.44 13.40 14.40
C ARG A 171 -10.69 14.03 13.77
N PRO A 172 -11.06 13.68 12.53
CA PRO A 172 -12.27 14.20 11.88
C PRO A 172 -13.56 13.76 12.57
N GLY A 173 -13.58 12.55 13.14
CA GLY A 173 -14.78 11.97 13.76
C GLY A 173 -15.91 11.69 12.76
N LEU A 174 -17.08 11.30 13.27
CA LEU A 174 -18.21 10.82 12.46
C LEU A 174 -18.65 11.83 11.37
N GLU A 175 -18.96 13.07 11.77
CA GLU A 175 -19.42 14.10 10.82
C GLU A 175 -18.29 14.55 9.87
N GLY A 176 -17.04 14.53 10.33
CA GLY A 176 -15.89 14.88 9.51
C GLY A 176 -15.67 13.86 8.39
N ILE A 177 -15.61 12.58 8.74
CA ILE A 177 -15.45 11.48 7.76
C ILE A 177 -16.65 11.44 6.81
N LYS A 178 -17.88 11.69 7.30
CA LYS A 178 -19.06 11.81 6.44
C LYS A 178 -18.93 12.95 5.44
N THR A 179 -18.44 14.11 5.88
CA THR A 179 -18.22 15.27 5.00
C THR A 179 -17.13 14.99 3.96
N MET A 180 -16.04 14.33 4.37
CA MET A 180 -14.91 14.00 3.50
C MET A 180 -15.28 12.99 2.42
N THR A 181 -16.05 11.96 2.77
CA THR A 181 -16.31 10.80 1.89
C THR A 181 -17.67 10.84 1.21
N GLY A 182 -18.63 11.59 1.75
CA GLY A 182 -20.03 11.52 1.36
C GLY A 182 -20.75 10.26 1.84
N ILE A 183 -20.09 9.38 2.60
CA ILE A 183 -20.67 8.13 3.12
C ILE A 183 -21.19 8.36 4.54
N GLU A 184 -22.36 7.79 4.85
CA GLU A 184 -22.92 7.84 6.21
C GLU A 184 -21.99 7.15 7.20
N THR A 185 -21.87 7.70 8.41
CA THR A 185 -20.99 7.19 9.45
C THR A 185 -21.79 6.74 10.67
N ALA A 186 -21.25 5.77 11.40
CA ALA A 186 -21.81 5.25 12.64
C ALA A 186 -20.72 4.93 13.66
N ASP A 187 -21.11 4.91 14.94
CA ASP A 187 -20.21 4.49 16.02
C ASP A 187 -19.86 3.00 15.89
N ILE A 188 -18.58 2.68 15.96
CA ILE A 188 -18.05 1.31 15.95
C ILE A 188 -18.67 0.42 17.03
N ALA A 189 -19.15 0.99 18.15
CA ALA A 189 -19.84 0.24 19.19
C ALA A 189 -21.11 -0.46 18.68
N GLY A 190 -21.75 0.07 17.62
CA GLY A 190 -22.91 -0.54 16.98
C GLY A 190 -22.58 -1.55 15.87
N LEU A 191 -21.30 -1.78 15.56
CA LEU A 191 -20.89 -2.63 14.43
C LEU A 191 -21.38 -4.06 14.59
N ASN A 192 -21.22 -4.68 15.77
CA ASN A 192 -21.59 -6.09 15.98
C ASN A 192 -23.09 -6.32 15.73
N ASP A 193 -23.93 -5.43 16.26
CA ASP A 193 -25.39 -5.48 16.03
C ASP A 193 -25.72 -5.30 14.55
N ALA A 194 -25.04 -4.38 13.87
CA ALA A 194 -25.23 -4.15 12.43
C ALA A 194 -24.79 -5.35 11.58
N LEU A 195 -23.69 -6.00 11.93
CA LEU A 195 -23.19 -7.19 11.23
C LEU A 195 -24.12 -8.39 11.41
N ALA A 196 -24.68 -8.57 12.61
CA ALA A 196 -25.58 -9.69 12.95
C ALA A 196 -27.00 -9.51 12.39
N LYS A 197 -27.40 -8.28 12.07
CA LYS A 197 -28.76 -7.95 11.65
C LYS A 197 -29.20 -8.74 10.40
N ASP A 198 -30.33 -9.43 10.53
CA ASP A 198 -31.02 -10.20 9.49
C ASP A 198 -30.15 -11.32 8.86
N VAL A 199 -29.07 -11.75 9.53
CA VAL A 199 -28.22 -12.84 9.03
C VAL A 199 -28.89 -14.19 9.26
N GLY A 200 -28.95 -15.01 8.22
CA GLY A 200 -29.65 -16.30 8.29
C GLY A 200 -29.64 -17.05 6.97
N THR A 201 -30.33 -18.19 6.93
CA THR A 201 -30.42 -19.07 5.74
C THR A 201 -31.82 -19.13 5.14
N GLU A 202 -32.80 -18.56 5.84
CA GLU A 202 -34.19 -18.45 5.42
C GLU A 202 -34.39 -17.42 4.29
N GLU A 203 -35.55 -17.50 3.63
CA GLU A 203 -35.89 -16.59 2.53
C GLU A 203 -35.94 -15.13 3.02
N GLY A 204 -35.15 -14.27 2.37
CA GLY A 204 -35.02 -12.86 2.74
C GLY A 204 -33.92 -12.57 3.78
N ALA A 205 -33.26 -13.60 4.33
CA ALA A 205 -32.10 -13.43 5.19
C ALA A 205 -30.85 -12.99 4.39
N ILE A 206 -29.91 -12.38 5.11
CA ILE A 206 -28.70 -11.78 4.56
C ILE A 206 -27.51 -12.70 4.80
N ARG A 207 -26.69 -12.85 3.77
CA ARG A 207 -25.36 -13.44 3.89
C ARG A 207 -24.33 -12.34 4.11
N VAL A 208 -23.34 -12.58 4.97
CA VAL A 208 -22.22 -11.64 5.19
C VAL A 208 -20.97 -12.15 4.48
N ARG A 209 -20.20 -11.25 3.84
CA ARG A 209 -18.84 -11.43 3.32
C ARG A 209 -17.88 -10.43 3.95
N ILE A 210 -16.61 -10.82 4.13
CA ILE A 210 -15.57 -9.97 4.69
C ILE A 210 -14.25 -10.12 3.93
N ILE A 211 -13.49 -9.02 3.80
CA ILE A 211 -12.07 -9.10 3.46
C ILE A 211 -11.30 -9.54 4.72
N ARG A 212 -11.17 -10.86 4.88
CA ARG A 212 -10.82 -11.51 6.16
C ARG A 212 -9.42 -11.25 6.72
N ASN A 213 -8.44 -10.93 5.88
CA ASN A 213 -7.02 -10.92 6.29
C ASN A 213 -6.57 -9.58 6.89
N ILE A 214 -7.50 -8.61 7.00
CA ILE A 214 -7.17 -7.23 7.33
C ILE A 214 -7.25 -6.98 8.84
N ASP A 215 -8.34 -7.40 9.47
CA ASP A 215 -8.58 -7.26 10.90
C ASP A 215 -9.07 -8.60 11.49
N PRO A 216 -8.21 -9.31 12.24
CA PRO A 216 -8.56 -10.61 12.82
C PRO A 216 -9.72 -10.57 13.83
N GLU A 217 -9.92 -9.46 14.54
CA GLU A 217 -10.99 -9.34 15.55
C GLU A 217 -12.36 -9.20 14.87
N ILE A 218 -12.42 -8.39 13.80
CA ILE A 218 -13.64 -8.27 12.98
C ILE A 218 -13.93 -9.57 12.24
N THR A 219 -12.92 -10.26 11.71
CA THR A 219 -13.08 -11.57 11.09
C THR A 219 -13.63 -12.60 12.06
N THR A 220 -13.08 -12.67 13.28
CA THR A 220 -13.59 -13.56 14.33
C THR A 220 -15.06 -13.27 14.62
N THR A 221 -15.43 -12.00 14.76
CA THR A 221 -16.81 -11.57 15.00
C THR A 221 -17.75 -12.01 13.87
N VAL A 222 -17.35 -11.82 12.61
CA VAL A 222 -18.15 -12.24 11.44
C VAL A 222 -18.33 -13.76 11.40
N ASP A 223 -17.28 -14.52 11.71
CA ASP A 223 -17.34 -15.98 11.71
C ASP A 223 -18.21 -16.53 12.85
N GLU A 224 -18.19 -15.90 14.04
CA GLU A 224 -19.11 -16.20 15.13
C GLU A 224 -20.57 -15.94 14.74
N ILE A 225 -20.86 -14.79 14.12
CA ILE A 225 -22.19 -14.44 13.60
C ILE A 225 -22.65 -15.48 12.57
N ARG A 226 -21.79 -15.83 11.60
CA ARG A 226 -22.08 -16.83 10.57
C ARG A 226 -22.40 -18.19 11.17
N SER A 227 -21.56 -18.66 12.09
CA SER A 227 -21.72 -19.95 12.76
C SER A 227 -23.06 -20.01 13.54
N ALA A 228 -23.40 -18.94 14.26
CA ALA A 228 -24.66 -18.85 14.99
C ALA A 228 -25.91 -18.83 14.10
N ASN A 229 -25.77 -18.43 12.83
CA ASN A 229 -26.89 -18.24 11.89
C ASN A 229 -26.89 -19.24 10.72
N GLY A 230 -26.31 -20.43 10.92
CA GLY A 230 -26.44 -21.55 9.98
C GLY A 230 -25.34 -21.64 8.90
N PHE A 231 -24.33 -20.78 8.93
CA PHE A 231 -23.16 -20.80 8.04
C PHE A 231 -21.94 -21.46 8.71
N GLY A 232 -22.10 -22.68 9.23
CA GLY A 232 -21.09 -23.37 10.03
C GLY A 232 -19.98 -24.10 9.25
N ASN A 233 -19.88 -23.93 7.93
CA ASN A 233 -18.81 -24.52 7.11
C ASN A 233 -17.72 -23.46 6.82
N PRO A 234 -16.55 -23.51 7.49
CA PRO A 234 -15.50 -22.52 7.34
C PRO A 234 -14.95 -22.46 5.91
N ASP A 235 -14.70 -23.59 5.24
CA ASP A 235 -14.13 -23.63 3.89
C ASP A 235 -15.04 -22.95 2.86
N ALA A 236 -16.36 -23.11 3.02
CA ALA A 236 -17.35 -22.47 2.15
C ALA A 236 -17.42 -20.96 2.37
N CYS A 237 -17.42 -20.52 3.64
CA CYS A 237 -17.31 -19.10 3.98
C CYS A 237 -15.99 -18.51 3.46
N GLU A 238 -14.92 -19.29 3.53
CA GLU A 238 -13.61 -18.88 3.08
C GLU A 238 -13.53 -18.66 1.59
N SER A 239 -14.01 -19.63 0.81
CA SER A 239 -14.13 -19.51 -0.64
C SER A 239 -14.96 -18.28 -1.05
N ASP A 240 -15.99 -17.95 -0.29
CA ASP A 240 -16.85 -16.83 -0.60
C ASP A 240 -16.22 -15.47 -0.27
N ASP A 241 -15.50 -15.35 0.83
CA ASP A 241 -14.71 -14.16 1.13
C ASP A 241 -13.57 -13.95 0.13
N SER A 242 -12.90 -15.03 -0.30
CA SER A 242 -11.86 -14.94 -1.34
C SER A 242 -12.41 -14.40 -2.67
N LYS A 243 -13.61 -14.83 -3.09
CA LYS A 243 -14.26 -14.28 -4.30
C LYS A 243 -14.61 -12.79 -4.16
N PHE A 244 -14.98 -12.37 -2.95
CA PHE A 244 -15.24 -10.96 -2.68
C PHE A 244 -13.95 -10.15 -2.76
N TYR A 245 -12.88 -10.61 -2.12
CA TYR A 245 -11.59 -9.91 -2.15
C TYR A 245 -10.97 -9.89 -3.55
N GLU A 246 -11.05 -10.99 -4.30
CA GLU A 246 -10.66 -11.07 -5.71
C GLU A 246 -11.33 -9.98 -6.53
N PHE A 247 -12.67 -9.87 -6.47
CA PHE A 247 -13.38 -8.83 -7.22
C PHE A 247 -12.99 -7.42 -6.77
N ALA A 248 -12.85 -7.19 -5.45
CA ALA A 248 -12.42 -5.91 -4.93
C ALA A 248 -11.01 -5.51 -5.41
N SER A 249 -10.13 -6.50 -5.63
CA SER A 249 -8.80 -6.31 -6.18
C SER A 249 -8.85 -6.03 -7.68
N GLU A 250 -9.60 -6.81 -8.46
CA GLU A 250 -9.76 -6.64 -9.91
C GLU A 250 -10.43 -5.31 -10.29
N ALA A 251 -11.33 -4.78 -9.45
CA ALA A 251 -11.99 -3.49 -9.70
C ALA A 251 -11.01 -2.31 -9.84
N ARG A 252 -9.80 -2.41 -9.25
CA ARG A 252 -8.75 -1.37 -9.31
C ARG A 252 -7.93 -1.41 -10.61
N MET A 253 -8.15 -2.40 -11.46
CA MET A 253 -7.31 -2.62 -12.65
C MET A 253 -7.43 -1.50 -13.68
N ILE A 254 -8.66 -0.98 -13.85
CA ILE A 254 -8.98 0.10 -14.78
C ILE A 254 -9.14 1.40 -14.01
N LYS A 255 -8.18 2.31 -14.17
CA LYS A 255 -8.10 3.57 -13.43
C LYS A 255 -9.06 4.61 -14.02
N ASP A 256 -9.77 5.33 -13.15
CA ASP A 256 -10.49 6.54 -13.53
C ASP A 256 -9.59 7.79 -13.56
N GLU A 257 -10.15 8.92 -13.98
CA GLU A 257 -9.40 10.16 -14.19
C GLU A 257 -8.70 10.67 -12.91
N PHE A 258 -9.32 10.48 -11.74
CA PHE A 258 -8.69 10.84 -10.48
C PHE A 258 -7.47 9.97 -10.22
N GLU A 259 -7.60 8.66 -10.35
CA GLU A 259 -6.51 7.70 -10.15
C GLU A 259 -5.32 7.98 -11.09
N ILE A 260 -5.60 8.26 -12.37
CA ILE A 260 -4.56 8.63 -13.35
C ILE A 260 -3.84 9.93 -12.94
N ASN A 261 -4.57 10.92 -12.44
CA ASN A 261 -3.97 12.18 -11.99
C ASN A 261 -3.11 11.99 -10.74
N GLU A 262 -3.53 11.15 -9.79
CA GLU A 262 -2.73 10.81 -8.61
C GLU A 262 -1.43 10.06 -8.99
N MET A 263 -1.50 9.14 -9.95
CA MET A 263 -0.31 8.48 -10.50
C MET A 263 0.67 9.48 -11.12
N ARG A 264 0.19 10.48 -11.87
CA ARG A 264 1.05 11.54 -12.43
C ARG A 264 1.71 12.39 -11.33
N LYS A 265 1.01 12.67 -10.22
CA LYS A 265 1.59 13.35 -9.06
C LYS A 265 2.70 12.50 -8.42
N ALA A 266 2.46 11.19 -8.25
CA ALA A 266 3.44 10.27 -7.70
C ALA A 266 4.71 10.19 -8.55
N ILE A 267 4.57 10.13 -9.88
CA ILE A 267 5.70 10.13 -10.81
C ILE A 267 6.48 11.45 -10.76
N ALA A 268 5.78 12.60 -10.71
CA ALA A 268 6.44 13.90 -10.60
C ALA A 268 7.24 14.04 -9.29
N ALA A 269 6.67 13.60 -8.17
CA ALA A 269 7.37 13.57 -6.89
C ALA A 269 8.58 12.61 -6.92
N THR A 270 8.43 11.45 -7.58
CA THR A 270 9.49 10.46 -7.76
C THR A 270 10.64 11.04 -8.59
N HIS A 271 10.35 11.74 -9.69
CA HIS A 271 11.36 12.40 -10.52
C HIS A 271 12.23 13.38 -9.71
N GLU A 272 11.62 14.22 -8.87
CA GLU A 272 12.36 15.12 -7.98
C GLU A 272 13.16 14.34 -6.93
N GLY A 273 12.64 13.22 -6.43
CA GLY A 273 13.36 12.31 -5.54
C GLY A 273 14.63 11.74 -6.17
N PHE A 274 14.56 11.27 -7.42
CA PHE A 274 15.75 10.85 -8.18
C PHE A 274 16.73 12.01 -8.38
N THR A 275 16.23 13.20 -8.73
CA THR A 275 17.09 14.39 -8.90
C THR A 275 17.88 14.69 -7.63
N ARG A 276 17.23 14.68 -6.47
CA ARG A 276 17.90 14.90 -5.16
C ARG A 276 18.92 13.82 -4.81
N MET A 277 18.67 12.56 -5.20
CA MET A 277 19.68 11.50 -5.06
C MET A 277 20.90 11.77 -5.94
N LEU A 278 20.70 12.18 -7.20
CA LEU A 278 21.80 12.49 -8.11
C LEU A 278 22.59 13.73 -7.67
N GLU A 279 21.93 14.75 -7.12
CA GLU A 279 22.59 15.92 -6.51
C GLU A 279 23.47 15.50 -5.30
N ALA A 280 23.05 14.50 -4.53
CA ALA A 280 23.80 13.99 -3.38
C ALA A 280 24.86 12.93 -3.73
N LEU A 281 24.83 12.34 -4.92
CA LEU A 281 25.73 11.26 -5.34
C LEU A 281 27.22 11.61 -5.20
N PRO A 282 27.70 12.82 -5.57
CA PRO A 282 29.10 13.19 -5.37
C PRO A 282 29.56 13.16 -3.91
N GLU A 283 28.67 13.48 -2.95
CA GLU A 283 28.98 13.45 -1.52
C GLU A 283 28.91 12.01 -0.95
N ALA A 284 27.97 11.21 -1.44
CA ALA A 284 27.74 9.84 -0.99
C ALA A 284 28.83 8.85 -1.46
N ARG A 285 29.46 9.12 -2.61
CA ARG A 285 30.48 8.23 -3.20
C ARG A 285 31.69 8.03 -2.27
N GLY A 286 32.11 6.78 -2.12
CA GLY A 286 33.23 6.37 -1.26
C GLY A 286 32.94 6.41 0.25
N LYS A 287 31.71 6.76 0.68
CA LYS A 287 31.30 6.67 2.09
C LYS A 287 30.86 5.24 2.41
N GLU A 288 31.16 4.78 3.63
CA GLU A 288 30.82 3.42 4.10
C GLU A 288 29.34 3.04 3.84
N ARG A 289 28.42 4.00 4.01
CA ARG A 289 26.97 3.84 3.80
C ARG A 289 26.45 4.73 2.67
N GLY A 290 27.20 4.86 1.58
CA GLY A 290 26.84 5.70 0.44
C GLY A 290 25.41 5.43 -0.07
N GLU A 291 25.00 4.15 -0.15
CA GLU A 291 23.65 3.77 -0.57
C GLU A 291 22.56 4.36 0.35
N ARG A 292 22.74 4.31 1.68
CA ARG A 292 21.78 4.90 2.64
C ARG A 292 21.73 6.42 2.61
N ILE A 293 22.83 7.07 2.24
CA ILE A 293 22.84 8.53 2.10
C ILE A 293 21.86 8.92 0.98
N LEU A 294 21.84 8.19 -0.13
CA LEU A 294 20.90 8.42 -1.23
C LEU A 294 19.47 8.03 -0.85
N GLU A 295 19.27 6.85 -0.27
CA GLU A 295 17.98 6.42 0.28
C GLU A 295 17.37 7.50 1.19
N GLY A 296 18.15 8.07 2.11
CA GLY A 296 17.68 9.13 3.00
C GLY A 296 17.25 10.40 2.27
N ARG A 297 17.87 10.75 1.13
CA ARG A 297 17.46 11.90 0.30
C ARG A 297 16.13 11.63 -0.39
N PHE A 298 15.94 10.42 -0.90
CA PHE A 298 14.67 10.03 -1.52
C PHE A 298 13.55 9.99 -0.49
N ASN A 299 13.76 9.35 0.67
CA ASN A 299 12.73 9.24 1.71
C ASN A 299 12.34 10.62 2.27
N ALA A 300 13.30 11.55 2.40
CA ALA A 300 12.98 12.94 2.75
C ALA A 300 12.08 13.59 1.70
N ASN A 301 12.39 13.42 0.41
CA ASN A 301 11.55 13.91 -0.69
C ASN A 301 10.14 13.29 -0.66
N ALA A 302 10.05 11.98 -0.44
CA ALA A 302 8.78 11.26 -0.39
C ALA A 302 7.85 11.81 0.71
N ARG A 303 8.42 12.18 1.88
CA ARG A 303 7.67 12.83 2.97
C ARG A 303 7.36 14.30 2.74
N GLU A 304 8.16 15.00 1.93
CA GLU A 304 7.94 16.41 1.60
C GLU A 304 6.86 16.61 0.52
N GLN A 305 6.73 15.65 -0.40
CA GLN A 305 5.85 15.78 -1.58
C GLN A 305 4.69 14.79 -1.63
N GLY A 306 4.63 13.83 -0.69
CA GLY A 306 3.57 12.83 -0.62
C GLY A 306 3.48 12.24 0.78
N ASN A 307 2.92 11.02 0.86
CA ASN A 307 2.74 10.30 2.09
C ASN A 307 4.06 9.68 2.59
N ALA A 308 4.67 8.84 1.76
CA ALA A 308 5.89 8.07 2.07
C ALA A 308 6.48 7.44 0.79
N GLU A 309 7.51 6.60 0.91
CA GLU A 309 7.87 5.64 -0.12
C GLU A 309 6.77 4.58 -0.31
N GLY A 310 6.44 4.21 -1.55
CA GLY A 310 5.43 3.16 -1.81
C GLY A 310 5.92 1.75 -1.52
N TYR A 311 7.24 1.57 -1.53
CA TYR A 311 7.94 0.35 -1.19
C TYR A 311 9.35 0.69 -0.72
N GLY A 312 10.06 -0.27 -0.13
CA GLY A 312 11.41 -0.03 0.36
C GLY A 312 12.36 0.34 -0.79
N THR A 313 12.81 1.59 -0.81
CA THR A 313 13.78 2.12 -1.78
C THR A 313 14.98 1.19 -1.94
N ILE A 314 15.37 0.88 -3.17
CA ILE A 314 16.54 0.07 -3.49
C ILE A 314 17.60 1.00 -4.06
N VAL A 315 18.78 1.00 -3.43
CA VAL A 315 19.97 1.71 -3.90
C VAL A 315 21.11 0.71 -3.92
N ALA A 316 21.42 0.16 -5.10
CA ALA A 316 22.33 -0.98 -5.24
C ALA A 316 23.52 -0.63 -6.13
N SER A 317 24.69 -0.42 -5.53
CA SER A 317 25.95 -0.16 -6.24
C SER A 317 26.67 -1.46 -6.60
N GLY A 318 27.25 -1.51 -7.80
CA GLY A 318 28.12 -2.59 -8.25
C GLY A 318 27.51 -3.98 -8.04
N ALA A 319 28.24 -4.84 -7.32
CA ALA A 319 27.85 -6.22 -7.06
C ALA A 319 26.54 -6.40 -6.26
N HIS A 320 25.96 -5.32 -5.71
CA HIS A 320 24.62 -5.36 -5.10
C HIS A 320 23.50 -5.34 -6.14
N ALA A 321 23.70 -4.69 -7.30
CA ALA A 321 22.67 -4.50 -8.33
C ALA A 321 22.07 -5.81 -8.87
N PRO A 322 22.80 -6.93 -8.99
CA PRO A 322 22.22 -8.24 -9.30
C PRO A 322 21.35 -8.86 -8.19
N THR A 323 21.04 -8.15 -7.10
CA THR A 323 20.13 -8.59 -6.02
C THR A 323 18.82 -7.82 -6.14
N LEU A 324 17.77 -8.48 -6.64
CA LEU A 324 16.52 -7.81 -7.05
C LEU A 324 15.92 -6.91 -5.98
N HIS A 325 15.84 -7.36 -4.71
CA HIS A 325 15.30 -6.57 -3.59
C HIS A 325 16.40 -6.19 -2.57
N TRP A 326 17.44 -5.49 -3.02
CA TRP A 326 18.50 -4.96 -2.15
C TRP A 326 18.01 -3.76 -1.31
N MET A 327 17.04 -3.95 -0.42
CA MET A 327 16.48 -2.86 0.41
C MET A 327 17.32 -2.55 1.67
N ARG A 328 18.40 -3.30 1.91
CA ARG A 328 19.26 -3.06 3.07
C ARG A 328 20.14 -1.83 2.90
N ASN A 329 20.49 -1.51 1.65
CA ASN A 329 21.24 -0.32 1.23
C ASN A 329 22.52 -0.10 2.04
N THR A 330 23.20 -1.18 2.47
CA THR A 330 24.34 -1.07 3.40
C THR A 330 25.68 -0.76 2.72
N GLY A 331 25.70 -0.67 1.39
CA GLY A 331 26.91 -0.62 0.58
C GLY A 331 27.57 0.75 0.49
N THR A 332 28.84 0.69 0.10
CA THR A 332 29.62 1.83 -0.38
C THR A 332 29.41 1.96 -1.89
N ILE A 333 29.20 3.19 -2.35
CA ILE A 333 29.13 3.49 -3.79
C ILE A 333 30.56 3.77 -4.29
N ASN A 334 31.13 2.90 -5.11
CA ASN A 334 32.48 3.08 -5.64
C ASN A 334 32.47 3.82 -6.98
N ASP A 335 33.60 4.41 -7.34
CA ASP A 335 33.76 5.13 -8.60
C ASP A 335 33.86 4.16 -9.79
N GLY A 336 33.11 4.43 -10.86
CA GLY A 336 33.13 3.66 -12.11
C GLY A 336 32.23 2.43 -12.16
N GLU A 337 31.53 2.10 -11.06
CA GLU A 337 30.50 1.06 -11.02
C GLU A 337 29.16 1.54 -11.63
N LEU A 338 28.22 0.62 -11.79
CA LEU A 338 26.82 0.96 -12.00
C LEU A 338 26.08 1.06 -10.66
N LEU A 339 25.08 1.93 -10.61
CA LEU A 339 24.19 2.16 -9.50
C LEU A 339 22.77 1.98 -9.97
N LEU A 340 22.13 0.88 -9.56
CA LEU A 340 20.72 0.63 -9.82
C LEU A 340 19.91 1.23 -8.68
N ILE A 341 19.00 2.13 -9.02
CA ILE A 341 18.06 2.75 -8.08
C ILE A 341 16.66 2.43 -8.52
N ASP A 342 15.89 1.81 -7.64
CA ASP A 342 14.48 1.49 -7.81
C ASP A 342 13.70 2.09 -6.64
N ALA A 343 12.84 3.05 -6.95
CA ALA A 343 12.20 3.89 -5.95
C ALA A 343 10.92 4.56 -6.49
N GLY A 344 9.91 4.66 -5.62
CA GLY A 344 8.63 5.26 -5.92
C GLY A 344 8.06 6.03 -4.73
N VAL A 345 7.56 7.25 -4.98
CA VAL A 345 6.80 8.02 -3.98
C VAL A 345 5.35 7.54 -3.99
N GLU A 346 4.78 7.33 -2.80
CA GLU A 346 3.35 7.19 -2.56
C GLU A 346 2.79 8.56 -2.17
N VAL A 347 1.82 9.08 -2.93
CA VAL A 347 1.18 10.37 -2.63
C VAL A 347 0.09 10.22 -1.56
N ASP A 348 -0.47 11.33 -1.11
CA ASP A 348 -1.48 11.38 -0.03
C ASP A 348 -2.72 10.52 -0.31
N SER A 349 -3.09 10.35 -1.56
CA SER A 349 -4.18 9.46 -1.97
C SER A 349 -3.81 7.96 -1.98
N LEU A 350 -2.58 7.64 -1.58
CA LEU A 350 -1.94 6.31 -1.54
C LEU A 350 -1.58 5.70 -2.90
N TYR A 351 -1.68 6.45 -4.00
CA TYR A 351 -1.17 5.98 -5.30
C TYR A 351 0.34 6.12 -5.33
N THR A 352 1.03 5.15 -5.92
CA THR A 352 2.49 5.12 -5.95
C THR A 352 3.04 4.87 -7.34
N ALA A 353 4.15 5.54 -7.66
CA ALA A 353 4.95 5.27 -8.84
C ALA A 353 5.89 4.08 -8.61
N ASP A 354 6.40 3.48 -9.67
CA ASP A 354 7.43 2.44 -9.59
C ASP A 354 8.44 2.63 -10.71
N ILE A 355 9.63 3.16 -10.36
CA ILE A 355 10.61 3.60 -11.34
C ILE A 355 11.97 3.09 -10.97
N THR A 356 12.59 2.39 -11.92
CA THR A 356 13.99 1.98 -11.85
C THR A 356 14.83 2.70 -12.90
N ARG A 357 15.98 3.24 -12.46
CA ARG A 357 17.05 3.75 -13.32
C ARG A 357 18.39 3.18 -12.89
N THR A 358 19.26 2.94 -13.88
CA THR A 358 20.64 2.52 -13.64
C THR A 358 21.61 3.60 -14.13
N PHE A 359 22.53 4.02 -13.26
CA PHE A 359 23.44 5.15 -13.47
C PHE A 359 24.92 4.71 -13.41
N PRO A 360 25.83 5.31 -14.18
CA PRO A 360 27.26 5.17 -13.96
C PRO A 360 27.68 6.07 -12.79
N THR A 361 28.28 5.54 -11.72
CA THR A 361 28.55 6.30 -10.48
C THR A 361 29.53 7.47 -10.65
N ASN A 362 30.27 7.52 -11.75
CA ASN A 362 31.17 8.61 -12.13
C ASN A 362 30.58 9.56 -13.20
N GLY A 363 29.33 9.33 -13.61
CA GLY A 363 28.60 10.15 -14.58
C GLY A 363 28.84 9.79 -16.05
N LYS A 364 29.63 8.75 -16.36
CA LYS A 364 29.87 8.28 -17.75
C LYS A 364 29.86 6.77 -17.85
N PHE A 365 29.04 6.24 -18.76
CA PHE A 365 29.01 4.81 -19.00
C PHE A 365 30.28 4.36 -19.76
N THR A 366 30.88 3.25 -19.32
CA THR A 366 31.94 2.58 -20.11
C THR A 366 31.34 1.93 -21.36
N PRO A 367 32.15 1.58 -22.39
CA PRO A 367 31.63 0.90 -23.58
C PRO A 367 30.81 -0.36 -23.27
N LEU A 368 31.28 -1.19 -22.33
CA LEU A 368 30.55 -2.39 -21.90
C LEU A 368 29.25 -2.04 -21.18
N GLN A 369 29.28 -1.07 -20.26
CA GLN A 369 28.05 -0.64 -19.57
C GLN A 369 27.02 -0.08 -20.56
N ARG A 370 27.46 0.71 -21.57
CA ARG A 370 26.58 1.21 -22.65
C ARG A 370 25.97 0.07 -23.45
N GLU A 371 26.74 -0.96 -23.79
CA GLU A 371 26.25 -2.13 -24.51
C GLU A 371 25.16 -2.86 -23.73
N LEU A 372 25.43 -3.21 -22.47
CA LEU A 372 24.48 -3.91 -21.60
C LEU A 372 23.23 -3.08 -21.34
N TYR A 373 23.39 -1.79 -21.06
CA TYR A 373 22.29 -0.85 -20.86
C TYR A 373 21.41 -0.73 -22.11
N SER A 374 22.03 -0.64 -23.30
CA SER A 374 21.30 -0.56 -24.57
C SER A 374 20.44 -1.79 -24.83
N VAL A 375 20.87 -2.98 -24.41
CA VAL A 375 20.06 -4.21 -24.54
C VAL A 375 18.83 -4.14 -23.64
N VAL A 376 18.98 -3.71 -22.39
CA VAL A 376 17.84 -3.55 -21.47
C VAL A 376 16.87 -2.48 -21.97
N LEU A 377 17.38 -1.35 -22.47
CA LEU A 377 16.56 -0.28 -23.04
C LEU A 377 15.77 -0.76 -24.28
N LYS A 378 16.41 -1.53 -25.17
CA LYS A 378 15.73 -2.17 -26.31
C LYS A 378 14.65 -3.17 -25.87
N ALA A 379 14.91 -3.95 -24.82
CA ALA A 379 13.93 -4.88 -24.28
C ALA A 379 12.71 -4.12 -23.75
N GLN A 380 12.93 -3.01 -23.04
CA GLN A 380 11.85 -2.17 -22.50
C GLN A 380 10.98 -1.60 -23.63
N GLN A 381 11.63 -1.07 -24.67
CA GLN A 381 10.96 -0.55 -25.85
C GLN A 381 10.16 -1.64 -26.58
N ALA A 382 10.68 -2.87 -26.70
CA ALA A 382 9.96 -3.98 -27.30
C ALA A 382 8.71 -4.37 -26.47
N GLY A 383 8.80 -4.35 -25.14
CA GLY A 383 7.66 -4.53 -24.25
C GLY A 383 6.59 -3.46 -24.46
N PHE A 384 6.99 -2.19 -24.55
CA PHE A 384 6.08 -1.07 -24.81
C PHE A 384 5.39 -1.17 -26.18
N GLU A 385 6.12 -1.55 -27.22
CA GLU A 385 5.55 -1.77 -28.55
C GLU A 385 4.59 -2.97 -28.60
N ALA A 386 4.79 -3.98 -27.74
CA ALA A 386 3.91 -5.13 -27.61
C ALA A 386 2.63 -4.79 -26.82
N ALA A 387 2.69 -3.84 -25.89
CA ALA A 387 1.54 -3.34 -25.15
C ALA A 387 0.57 -2.61 -26.10
N LYS A 388 -0.49 -3.30 -26.52
CA LYS A 388 -1.55 -2.74 -27.38
C LYS A 388 -2.91 -3.09 -26.83
N VAL A 389 -3.89 -2.22 -27.05
CA VAL A 389 -5.30 -2.53 -26.75
C VAL A 389 -5.69 -3.86 -27.40
N GLY A 390 -6.18 -4.81 -26.60
CA GLY A 390 -6.57 -6.15 -27.03
C GLY A 390 -5.43 -7.17 -27.21
N ALA A 391 -4.16 -6.78 -27.03
CA ALA A 391 -3.06 -7.73 -26.87
C ALA A 391 -3.21 -8.49 -25.54
N THR A 392 -2.62 -9.68 -25.44
CA THR A 392 -2.61 -10.41 -24.17
C THR A 392 -1.55 -9.80 -23.26
N TYR A 393 -1.82 -9.64 -21.97
CA TYR A 393 -0.89 -8.97 -21.04
C TYR A 393 0.52 -9.61 -21.07
N SER A 394 0.60 -10.94 -21.11
CA SER A 394 1.85 -11.69 -21.22
C SER A 394 2.65 -11.46 -22.51
N ASP A 395 2.06 -10.86 -23.55
CA ASP A 395 2.78 -10.50 -24.78
C ASP A 395 3.91 -9.48 -24.50
N ILE A 396 3.74 -8.62 -23.49
CA ILE A 396 4.78 -7.69 -23.01
C ILE A 396 6.01 -8.48 -22.53
N HIS A 397 5.79 -9.50 -21.69
CA HIS A 397 6.86 -10.36 -21.20
C HIS A 397 7.58 -11.10 -22.30
N HIS A 398 6.84 -11.70 -23.23
CA HIS A 398 7.43 -12.42 -24.35
C HIS A 398 8.29 -11.52 -25.24
N ALA A 399 7.86 -10.27 -25.49
CA ALA A 399 8.63 -9.31 -26.29
C ALA A 399 9.95 -8.92 -25.60
N CYS A 400 9.92 -8.60 -24.31
CA CYS A 400 11.13 -8.30 -23.54
C CYS A 400 12.09 -9.49 -23.51
N MET A 401 11.58 -10.70 -23.21
CA MET A 401 12.42 -11.90 -23.07
C MET A 401 13.11 -12.28 -24.38
N ARG A 402 12.46 -12.08 -25.52
CA ARG A 402 13.06 -12.33 -26.83
C ARG A 402 14.31 -11.48 -27.04
N VAL A 403 14.23 -10.17 -26.80
CA VAL A 403 15.38 -9.26 -26.94
C VAL A 403 16.53 -9.67 -26.02
N LEU A 404 16.25 -9.98 -24.76
CA LEU A 404 17.28 -10.41 -23.81
C LEU A 404 17.91 -11.75 -24.21
N ALA A 405 17.10 -12.71 -24.65
CA ALA A 405 17.59 -14.03 -25.09
C ALA A 405 18.46 -13.94 -26.35
N GLU A 406 18.09 -13.10 -27.32
CA GLU A 406 18.86 -12.83 -28.53
C GLU A 406 20.23 -12.22 -28.17
N ALA A 407 20.26 -11.20 -27.32
CA ALA A 407 21.52 -10.59 -26.88
C ALA A 407 22.42 -11.58 -26.12
N MET A 408 21.87 -12.35 -25.17
CA MET A 408 22.63 -13.38 -24.45
C MET A 408 23.15 -14.50 -25.35
N HIS A 409 22.42 -14.82 -26.43
CA HIS A 409 22.89 -15.76 -27.43
C HIS A 409 24.04 -15.18 -28.27
N GLU A 410 23.93 -13.92 -28.70
CA GLU A 410 24.99 -13.21 -29.43
C GLU A 410 26.28 -13.08 -28.63
N TRP A 411 26.18 -12.86 -27.31
CA TRP A 411 27.33 -12.85 -26.40
C TRP A 411 27.91 -14.24 -26.11
N GLY A 412 27.26 -15.31 -26.57
CA GLY A 412 27.67 -16.69 -26.29
C GLY A 412 27.45 -17.13 -24.84
N ILE A 413 26.64 -16.40 -24.08
CA ILE A 413 26.27 -16.71 -22.68
C ILE A 413 25.20 -17.80 -22.66
N LEU A 414 24.29 -17.79 -23.63
CA LEU A 414 23.21 -18.76 -23.72
C LEU A 414 23.73 -20.10 -24.27
N PRO A 415 23.60 -21.22 -23.53
CA PRO A 415 24.14 -22.52 -23.96
C PRO A 415 23.30 -23.22 -25.03
N VAL A 416 22.13 -22.66 -25.35
CA VAL A 416 21.13 -23.20 -26.26
C VAL A 416 20.71 -22.14 -27.28
N SER A 417 19.91 -22.55 -28.27
CA SER A 417 19.32 -21.59 -29.21
C SER A 417 18.34 -20.64 -28.52
N VAL A 418 18.08 -19.47 -29.12
CA VAL A 418 17.07 -18.51 -28.65
C VAL A 418 15.70 -19.18 -28.50
N GLU A 419 15.27 -19.94 -29.50
CA GLU A 419 13.95 -20.60 -29.50
C GLU A 419 13.83 -21.70 -28.44
N GLU A 420 14.91 -22.45 -28.18
CA GLU A 420 14.92 -23.41 -27.07
C GLU A 420 14.84 -22.69 -25.72
N SER A 421 15.59 -21.60 -25.55
CA SER A 421 15.55 -20.82 -24.31
C SER A 421 14.19 -20.19 -24.04
N LEU A 422 13.48 -19.74 -25.08
CA LEU A 422 12.15 -19.14 -24.94
C LEU A 422 11.03 -20.20 -24.85
N SER A 423 11.33 -21.49 -25.04
CA SER A 423 10.33 -22.55 -24.91
C SER A 423 9.89 -22.75 -23.45
N PRO A 424 8.68 -23.28 -23.21
CA PRO A 424 8.21 -23.62 -21.87
C PRO A 424 9.15 -24.57 -21.12
N GLU A 425 9.86 -25.45 -21.83
CA GLU A 425 10.76 -26.46 -21.26
C GLU A 425 12.20 -25.95 -21.07
N GLY A 426 12.67 -25.00 -21.88
CA GLY A 426 14.05 -24.52 -21.83
C GLY A 426 14.28 -23.47 -20.76
N GLN A 427 13.68 -22.28 -20.94
CA GLN A 427 13.71 -21.15 -20.00
C GLN A 427 15.09 -20.72 -19.48
N GLN A 428 16.20 -21.08 -20.14
CA GLN A 428 17.55 -20.87 -19.59
C GLN A 428 17.91 -19.38 -19.43
N HIS A 429 17.35 -18.49 -20.26
CA HIS A 429 17.49 -17.03 -20.15
C HIS A 429 17.09 -16.52 -18.76
N ARG A 430 16.17 -17.20 -18.07
CA ARG A 430 15.66 -16.79 -16.75
C ARG A 430 16.70 -16.80 -15.65
N ARG A 431 17.87 -17.44 -15.85
CA ARG A 431 18.99 -17.36 -14.91
C ARG A 431 19.44 -15.91 -14.67
N TRP A 432 19.41 -15.07 -15.72
CA TRP A 432 19.89 -13.69 -15.68
C TRP A 432 18.77 -12.65 -15.76
N HIS A 433 17.52 -13.11 -15.90
CA HIS A 433 16.30 -12.33 -15.72
C HIS A 433 15.17 -13.22 -15.17
N ALA A 434 15.06 -13.29 -13.84
CA ALA A 434 14.14 -14.23 -13.17
C ALA A 434 12.75 -13.66 -12.88
N CYS A 435 12.59 -12.34 -12.92
CA CYS A 435 11.36 -11.64 -12.56
C CYS A 435 10.36 -11.53 -13.72
N GLY A 436 9.15 -11.08 -13.41
CA GLY A 436 8.26 -10.51 -14.42
C GLY A 436 8.88 -9.23 -14.99
N VAL A 437 8.32 -8.74 -16.09
CA VAL A 437 8.74 -7.44 -16.67
C VAL A 437 7.63 -6.39 -16.62
N ALA A 438 6.48 -6.73 -16.04
CA ALA A 438 5.32 -5.87 -15.99
C ALA A 438 4.35 -6.37 -14.92
N HIS A 439 3.88 -5.46 -14.08
CA HIS A 439 2.77 -5.66 -13.16
C HIS A 439 1.85 -4.44 -13.16
N HIS A 440 0.58 -4.64 -12.84
CA HIS A 440 -0.33 -3.55 -12.56
C HIS A 440 0.18 -2.69 -11.41
N LEU A 441 -0.09 -1.39 -11.50
CA LEU A 441 0.37 -0.38 -10.56
C LEU A 441 -0.77 0.59 -10.23
N GLY A 442 -0.83 1.06 -8.98
CA GLY A 442 -1.88 1.97 -8.51
C GLY A 442 -1.71 2.28 -7.03
N LEU A 443 -2.74 1.95 -6.24
CA LEU A 443 -2.69 2.10 -4.77
C LEU A 443 -1.68 1.15 -4.11
N ASP A 444 -1.43 -0.02 -4.70
CA ASP A 444 -0.34 -0.90 -4.30
C ASP A 444 0.71 -0.94 -5.43
N VAL A 445 1.99 -1.08 -5.08
CA VAL A 445 3.09 -1.22 -6.07
C VAL A 445 2.84 -2.43 -6.99
N HIS A 446 2.56 -3.59 -6.39
CA HIS A 446 2.06 -4.78 -7.08
C HIS A 446 0.54 -4.82 -6.97
N ASP A 447 -0.12 -3.97 -7.76
CA ASP A 447 -1.57 -3.80 -7.74
C ASP A 447 -2.32 -5.04 -8.25
N CYS A 448 -3.59 -5.15 -7.86
CA CYS A 448 -4.48 -6.26 -8.24
C CYS A 448 -3.94 -7.65 -7.84
N SER A 449 -3.23 -7.75 -6.71
CA SER A 449 -2.53 -8.98 -6.27
C SER A 449 -3.41 -10.21 -6.04
N GLN A 450 -4.73 -10.03 -5.90
CA GLN A 450 -5.69 -11.14 -5.75
C GLN A 450 -6.33 -11.58 -7.06
N ALA A 451 -6.02 -10.91 -8.18
CA ALA A 451 -6.53 -11.28 -9.49
C ALA A 451 -5.98 -12.62 -9.97
N ARG A 452 -6.79 -13.36 -10.71
CA ARG A 452 -6.36 -14.65 -11.28
C ARG A 452 -5.52 -14.47 -12.53
N TYR A 453 -4.80 -15.51 -12.92
CA TYR A 453 -4.02 -15.52 -14.15
C TYR A 453 -4.86 -15.11 -15.37
N GLU A 454 -6.09 -15.65 -15.49
CA GLU A 454 -6.99 -15.38 -16.62
C GLU A 454 -7.50 -13.94 -16.66
N SER A 455 -7.56 -13.28 -15.49
CA SER A 455 -7.92 -11.87 -15.34
C SER A 455 -6.72 -10.92 -15.38
N TYR A 456 -5.49 -11.46 -15.42
CA TYR A 456 -4.24 -10.69 -15.34
C TYR A 456 -3.32 -11.05 -16.51
N GLN A 457 -2.35 -11.95 -16.32
CA GLN A 457 -1.33 -12.29 -17.31
C GLN A 457 -1.92 -12.90 -18.61
N GLY A 458 -3.04 -13.61 -18.50
CA GLY A 458 -3.81 -14.17 -19.61
C GLY A 458 -4.91 -13.26 -20.14
N ALA A 459 -5.17 -12.12 -19.50
CA ALA A 459 -6.21 -11.19 -19.90
C ALA A 459 -5.78 -10.28 -21.06
N LYS A 460 -6.75 -9.57 -21.61
CA LYS A 460 -6.52 -8.54 -22.62
C LYS A 460 -6.15 -7.23 -21.95
N ILE A 461 -5.23 -6.50 -22.58
CA ILE A 461 -4.90 -5.16 -22.17
C ILE A 461 -6.04 -4.23 -22.61
N GLU A 462 -6.57 -3.45 -21.67
CA GLU A 462 -7.68 -2.52 -21.87
C GLU A 462 -7.28 -1.07 -21.54
N PRO A 463 -7.90 -0.06 -22.18
CA PRO A 463 -7.71 1.33 -21.80
C PRO A 463 -8.02 1.58 -20.32
N GLY A 464 -7.22 2.44 -19.68
CA GLY A 464 -7.28 2.75 -18.26
C GLY A 464 -6.39 1.86 -17.38
N MET A 465 -5.82 0.77 -17.91
CA MET A 465 -4.80 0.02 -17.19
C MET A 465 -3.53 0.85 -17.01
N ILE A 466 -2.99 0.86 -15.78
CA ILE A 466 -1.63 1.33 -15.49
C ILE A 466 -0.79 0.14 -15.03
N PHE A 467 0.42 0.01 -15.58
CA PHE A 467 1.37 -1.07 -15.30
C PHE A 467 2.82 -0.63 -15.57
N THR A 468 3.77 -1.35 -15.00
CA THR A 468 5.21 -1.14 -15.22
C THR A 468 5.69 -1.87 -16.48
N ILE A 469 6.82 -1.41 -17.04
CA ILE A 469 7.64 -2.19 -17.98
C ILE A 469 9.10 -2.13 -17.53
N GLU A 470 9.59 -3.23 -16.94
CA GLU A 470 10.81 -3.28 -16.11
C GLU A 470 11.81 -4.42 -16.45
N PRO A 471 12.22 -4.60 -17.72
CA PRO A 471 13.24 -5.60 -18.04
C PRO A 471 14.59 -5.26 -17.39
N GLY A 472 15.42 -6.30 -17.23
CA GLY A 472 16.75 -6.16 -16.64
C GLY A 472 17.69 -7.32 -16.92
N LEU A 473 18.97 -7.12 -16.62
CA LEU A 473 20.01 -8.14 -16.68
C LEU A 473 20.77 -8.16 -15.37
N TYR A 474 20.95 -9.35 -14.79
CA TYR A 474 21.53 -9.52 -13.47
C TYR A 474 22.61 -10.61 -13.48
N PHE A 475 23.87 -10.18 -13.44
CA PHE A 475 25.04 -11.05 -13.46
C PHE A 475 25.74 -11.02 -12.10
N LYS A 476 25.52 -12.06 -11.27
CA LYS A 476 26.18 -12.16 -9.96
C LYS A 476 27.70 -12.22 -10.12
N GLU A 477 28.42 -11.64 -9.15
CA GLU A 477 29.89 -11.59 -9.15
C GLU A 477 30.53 -12.98 -9.22
N ASN A 478 29.88 -13.99 -8.63
CA ASN A 478 30.34 -15.37 -8.63
C ASN A 478 29.72 -16.24 -9.74
N ASP A 479 29.07 -15.65 -10.75
CA ASP A 479 28.53 -16.42 -11.87
C ASP A 479 29.62 -16.76 -12.89
N MET A 480 30.11 -17.99 -12.82
CA MET A 480 31.17 -18.49 -13.72
C MET A 480 30.65 -18.86 -15.12
N LEU A 481 29.34 -18.77 -15.38
CA LEU A 481 28.77 -18.97 -16.70
C LEU A 481 28.80 -17.72 -17.58
N VAL A 482 29.18 -16.57 -17.02
CA VAL A 482 29.33 -15.32 -17.78
C VAL A 482 30.80 -14.88 -17.83
N PRO A 483 31.19 -14.12 -18.88
CA PRO A 483 32.53 -13.55 -18.98
C PRO A 483 32.85 -12.69 -17.76
N GLU A 484 34.14 -12.63 -17.40
CA GLU A 484 34.59 -11.96 -16.18
C GLU A 484 34.17 -10.49 -16.13
N GLU A 485 34.19 -9.82 -17.27
CA GLU A 485 33.82 -8.41 -17.41
C GLU A 485 32.32 -8.12 -17.22
N PHE A 486 31.45 -9.13 -17.29
CA PHE A 486 30.00 -9.00 -17.04
C PHE A 486 29.65 -9.20 -15.57
N ARG A 487 30.54 -9.80 -14.77
CA ARG A 487 30.25 -10.21 -13.39
C ARG A 487 30.06 -9.01 -12.49
N GLY A 488 29.08 -9.09 -11.60
CA GLY A 488 28.72 -8.01 -10.69
C GLY A 488 27.89 -6.89 -11.33
N VAL A 489 27.46 -7.04 -12.59
CA VAL A 489 26.63 -6.06 -13.28
C VAL A 489 25.15 -6.37 -13.12
N GLY A 490 24.39 -5.39 -12.61
CA GLY A 490 22.93 -5.40 -12.61
C GLY A 490 22.40 -4.14 -13.28
N ILE A 491 21.45 -4.30 -14.20
CA ILE A 491 20.78 -3.20 -14.90
C ILE A 491 19.30 -3.51 -14.94
N ARG A 492 18.46 -2.55 -14.53
CA ARG A 492 17.02 -2.52 -14.79
C ARG A 492 16.64 -1.11 -15.23
N ILE A 493 15.68 -1.03 -16.15
CA ILE A 493 15.09 0.22 -16.62
C ILE A 493 13.59 0.00 -16.60
N GLU A 494 12.90 0.84 -15.85
CA GLU A 494 11.47 0.65 -15.56
C GLU A 494 10.71 1.95 -15.67
N ASP A 495 9.55 1.87 -16.29
CA ASP A 495 8.66 3.01 -16.47
C ASP A 495 7.21 2.61 -16.25
N ASP A 496 6.45 3.58 -15.76
CA ASP A 496 5.01 3.49 -15.62
C ASP A 496 4.32 3.80 -16.96
N VAL A 497 3.39 2.93 -17.35
CA VAL A 497 2.67 3.01 -18.62
C VAL A 497 1.18 3.10 -18.37
N LEU A 498 0.53 4.08 -18.98
CA LEU A 498 -0.92 4.14 -19.09
C LEU A 498 -1.35 3.58 -20.45
N MET A 499 -2.22 2.57 -20.46
CA MET A 499 -2.90 2.18 -21.68
C MET A 499 -4.05 3.17 -21.95
N THR A 500 -3.96 3.90 -23.06
CA THR A 500 -5.06 4.76 -23.55
C THR A 500 -5.84 4.06 -24.65
N GLU A 501 -6.95 4.65 -25.09
CA GLU A 501 -7.68 4.17 -26.27
C GLU A 501 -6.82 4.15 -27.55
N ASN A 502 -5.80 5.02 -27.62
CA ASN A 502 -4.92 5.16 -28.78
C ASN A 502 -3.61 4.34 -28.67
N GLY A 503 -3.45 3.57 -27.59
CA GLY A 503 -2.24 2.81 -27.29
C GLY A 503 -1.54 3.27 -26.00
N PRO A 504 -0.36 2.71 -25.72
CA PRO A 504 0.37 2.97 -24.49
C PRO A 504 0.98 4.37 -24.47
N GLU A 505 0.98 5.01 -23.31
CA GLU A 505 1.62 6.28 -23.00
C GLU A 505 2.65 6.05 -21.89
N TRP A 506 3.89 6.53 -22.09
CA TRP A 506 4.88 6.62 -21.02
C TRP A 506 4.47 7.71 -20.03
N LEU A 507 3.98 7.33 -18.85
CA LEU A 507 3.63 8.31 -17.80
C LEU A 507 4.89 8.96 -17.20
N SER A 508 5.98 8.22 -17.13
CA SER A 508 7.28 8.63 -16.58
C SER A 508 8.28 9.10 -17.65
N ILE A 509 7.79 9.57 -18.80
CA ILE A 509 8.62 10.02 -19.93
C ILE A 509 9.62 11.12 -19.56
N ASP A 510 9.30 11.94 -18.56
CA ASP A 510 10.14 13.06 -18.10
C ASP A 510 11.31 12.61 -17.21
N ILE A 511 11.39 11.34 -16.82
CA ILE A 511 12.53 10.77 -16.06
C ILE A 511 13.52 10.16 -17.07
N PRO A 512 14.71 10.76 -17.27
CA PRO A 512 15.63 10.34 -18.33
C PRO A 512 16.02 8.86 -18.26
N LYS A 513 16.00 8.18 -19.41
CA LYS A 513 16.47 6.79 -19.59
C LYS A 513 17.33 6.57 -20.83
N GLU A 514 17.31 7.49 -21.79
CA GLU A 514 18.26 7.43 -22.90
C GLU A 514 19.67 7.68 -22.35
N ILE A 515 20.66 6.94 -22.85
CA ILE A 515 22.00 6.90 -22.25
C ILE A 515 22.60 8.31 -22.13
N ASP A 516 22.50 9.12 -23.18
CA ASP A 516 23.09 10.45 -23.21
C ASP A 516 22.31 11.44 -22.32
N ASP A 517 20.99 11.27 -22.22
CA ASP A 517 20.14 12.09 -21.34
C ASP A 517 20.38 11.77 -19.86
N VAL A 518 20.63 10.50 -19.52
CA VAL A 518 21.05 10.07 -18.18
C VAL A 518 22.38 10.71 -17.80
N GLU A 519 23.38 10.66 -18.69
CA GLU A 519 24.70 11.29 -18.43
C GLU A 519 24.58 12.81 -18.28
N GLU A 520 23.74 13.47 -19.08
CA GLU A 520 23.50 14.91 -18.99
C GLU A 520 22.75 15.28 -17.70
N TRP A 521 21.73 14.51 -17.31
CA TRP A 521 20.99 14.73 -16.06
C TRP A 521 21.90 14.63 -14.84
N MET A 522 22.75 13.60 -14.79
CA MET A 522 23.77 13.47 -13.74
C MET A 522 24.76 14.64 -13.73
N ALA A 523 25.19 15.10 -14.91
CA ALA A 523 26.11 16.23 -15.02
C ALA A 523 25.49 17.56 -14.58
N GLN A 524 24.18 17.74 -14.76
CA GLN A 524 23.44 18.91 -14.28
C GLN A 524 23.22 18.85 -12.76
N ALA A 525 22.80 17.70 -12.24
CA ALA A 525 22.59 17.48 -10.81
C ALA A 525 23.86 17.72 -10.00
N ALA A 526 25.01 17.22 -10.47
CA ALA A 526 26.30 17.38 -9.77
C ALA A 526 26.84 18.84 -9.73
N ARG A 527 26.21 19.81 -10.41
CA ARG A 527 26.63 21.23 -10.41
C ARG A 527 25.92 22.08 -9.35
N LYS A 528 24.82 21.58 -8.79
CA LYS A 528 24.09 22.22 -7.69
C LYS A 528 24.69 21.78 -6.37
#